data_AF-A0A662CW24-F1
#
_entry.id   AF-A0A662CW24-F1
#
_cell.length_a   1.000
_cell.length_b   1.000
_cell.length_c   1.000
_cell.angle_alpha   90.00
_cell.angle_beta   90.00
_cell.angle_gamma   90.00
#
_symmetry.space_group_name_H-M   'P 1'
#
loop_
_entity.id
_entity.type
_entity.pdbx_description
1 polymer ?
#
loop_
_entity_poly.entity_id
_entity_poly.type
_entity_poly.pdbx_seq_one_letter_code
_entity_poly.pdbx_strand_id
1 'polypeptide(L)'
;MVSPEWDPPNLAKYQWIGEIAMDERRAADLAIFDYNVAAEVTSSPEGPLAQVKVDIPFARLDYKKEGEKYIYDLSVAVEIRDKEKNIITRQEEEIRDSLPWERLKSNITNQLTIHRTWSLDLPPKSHFIYISVTDKVRGKRLRKLLTVSLK
;
A
#
# COMPACT_ATOMS: atom_id res chain seq x y z
N MET A 1 -3.48 -21.77 17.33
CA MET A 1 -3.65 -20.51 16.56
C MET A 1 -2.75 -19.48 17.23
N VAL A 2 -1.72 -18.99 16.54
CA VAL A 2 -0.79 -18.00 17.11
C VAL A 2 -1.14 -16.66 16.50
N SER A 3 -1.57 -15.73 17.33
CA SER A 3 -1.81 -14.34 16.94
C SER A 3 -0.48 -13.66 16.62
N PRO A 4 -0.38 -12.87 15.54
CA PRO A 4 0.84 -12.14 15.25
C PRO A 4 1.10 -11.07 16.32
N GLU A 5 2.31 -11.04 16.87
CA GLU A 5 2.80 -9.93 17.70
C GLU A 5 3.14 -8.75 16.79
N TRP A 6 2.54 -7.60 17.08
CA TRP A 6 2.84 -6.33 16.40
C TRP A 6 3.83 -5.54 17.25
N ASP A 7 4.85 -4.95 16.62
CA ASP A 7 5.72 -3.98 17.29
C ASP A 7 4.87 -2.87 17.95
N PRO A 8 5.19 -2.45 19.18
CA PRO A 8 4.47 -1.37 19.84
C PRO A 8 4.59 -0.07 19.02
N PRO A 9 3.50 0.71 18.88
CA PRO A 9 3.49 1.91 18.06
C PRO A 9 4.53 2.92 18.56
N ASN A 10 5.46 3.30 17.67
CA ASN A 10 6.51 4.26 17.97
C ASN A 10 5.91 5.68 18.07
N LEU A 11 5.63 6.12 19.30
CA LEU A 11 5.05 7.42 19.64
C LEU A 11 5.86 8.62 19.11
N ALA A 12 7.17 8.48 18.94
CA ALA A 12 8.04 9.56 18.44
C ALA A 12 7.77 9.90 16.96
N LYS A 13 7.28 8.93 16.16
CA LYS A 13 6.85 9.19 14.77
C LYS A 13 5.61 10.07 14.69
N TYR A 14 4.74 10.00 15.68
CA TYR A 14 3.53 10.84 15.74
C TYR A 14 3.83 12.27 16.17
N GLN A 15 4.90 12.47 16.94
CA GLN A 15 5.32 13.79 17.41
C GLN A 15 5.80 14.68 16.26
N TRP A 16 6.49 14.11 15.26
CA TRP A 16 6.89 14.80 14.04
C TRP A 16 5.73 15.28 13.15
N ILE A 17 4.55 14.64 13.27
CA ILE A 17 3.34 15.05 12.53
C ILE A 17 2.64 16.24 13.21
N GLY A 18 2.84 16.42 14.52
CA GLY A 18 2.26 17.52 15.30
C GLY A 18 2.93 18.88 15.03
N GLU A 19 4.24 18.92 14.81
CA GLU A 19 4.97 20.19 14.63
C GLU A 19 4.73 20.86 13.27
N ILE A 20 4.23 20.14 12.26
CA ILE A 20 3.84 20.72 10.97
C ILE A 20 2.46 21.40 11.03
N ALA A 21 1.69 21.18 12.10
CA ALA A 21 0.32 21.67 12.26
C ALA A 21 0.21 22.99 13.05
N MET A 22 1.17 23.92 12.86
CA MET A 22 0.95 25.35 13.19
C MET A 22 0.20 26.11 12.09
N ASP A 23 -0.39 25.40 11.12
CA ASP A 23 -1.33 25.98 10.18
C ASP A 23 -2.73 25.42 10.46
N GLU A 24 -3.70 26.33 10.58
CA GLU A 24 -5.08 26.18 11.06
C GLU A 24 -5.95 25.20 10.24
N ARG A 25 -5.54 23.93 10.13
CA ARG A 25 -6.37 22.86 9.56
C ARG A 25 -6.68 21.85 10.64
N ARG A 26 -7.94 21.90 11.09
CA ARG A 26 -8.55 21.04 12.10
C ARG A 26 -8.02 19.60 11.98
N ALA A 27 -7.57 19.05 13.11
CA ALA A 27 -7.07 17.68 13.27
C ALA A 27 -8.02 16.56 12.79
N ALA A 28 -9.25 16.89 12.38
CA ALA A 28 -10.22 15.98 11.80
C ALA A 28 -9.90 15.56 10.34
N ASP A 29 -9.04 16.28 9.61
CA ASP A 29 -8.80 16.06 8.17
C ASP A 29 -7.51 15.31 7.82
N LEU A 30 -6.78 14.78 8.82
CA LEU A 30 -5.64 13.89 8.58
C LEU A 30 -6.15 12.46 8.33
N ALA A 31 -6.78 12.24 7.18
CA ALA A 31 -7.06 10.89 6.71
C ALA A 31 -5.73 10.13 6.61
N ILE A 32 -5.53 9.18 7.53
CA ILE A 32 -4.37 8.29 7.54
C ILE A 32 -4.41 7.49 6.23
N PHE A 33 -3.37 7.63 5.42
CA PHE A 33 -3.17 6.83 4.21
C PHE A 33 -2.84 5.41 4.62
N ASP A 34 -3.68 4.46 4.23
CA ASP A 34 -3.51 3.03 4.53
C ASP A 34 -4.11 2.15 3.42
N TYR A 35 -3.62 0.91 3.31
CA TYR A 35 -4.05 -0.08 2.32
C TYR A 35 -3.95 -1.49 2.89
N ASN A 36 -4.77 -2.42 2.41
CA ASN A 36 -4.68 -3.82 2.81
C ASN A 36 -3.74 -4.58 1.89
N VAL A 37 -3.07 -5.59 2.46
CA VAL A 37 -2.20 -6.47 1.69
C VAL A 37 -2.33 -7.90 2.21
N ALA A 38 -2.36 -8.85 1.28
CA ALA A 38 -2.30 -10.27 1.56
C ALA A 38 -1.29 -10.93 0.61
N ALA A 39 -0.65 -12.01 1.05
CA ALA A 39 0.20 -12.81 0.19
C ALA A 39 -0.10 -14.29 0.40
N GLU A 40 -0.16 -15.02 -0.70
CA GLU A 40 -0.30 -16.48 -0.74
C GLU A 40 0.90 -17.07 -1.47
N VAL A 41 1.50 -18.12 -0.90
CA VAL A 41 2.63 -18.81 -1.52
C VAL A 41 2.14 -20.15 -2.05
N THR A 42 2.39 -20.40 -3.33
CA THR A 42 2.06 -21.66 -4.00
C THR A 42 3.33 -22.31 -4.54
N SER A 43 3.42 -23.62 -4.42
CA SER A 43 4.49 -24.40 -5.05
C SER A 43 4.13 -24.65 -6.51
N SER A 44 5.02 -24.27 -7.43
CA SER A 44 4.91 -24.61 -8.85
C SER A 44 6.08 -25.52 -9.28
N PRO A 45 5.99 -26.20 -10.43
CA PRO A 45 7.10 -26.99 -10.98
C PRO A 45 8.38 -26.17 -11.22
N GLU A 46 8.25 -24.86 -11.44
CA GLU A 46 9.35 -23.93 -11.73
C GLU A 46 9.95 -23.31 -10.45
N GLY A 47 9.31 -23.55 -9.30
CA GLY A 47 9.69 -22.97 -8.01
C GLY A 47 8.49 -22.40 -7.24
N PRO A 48 8.70 -21.91 -6.01
CA PRO A 48 7.63 -21.27 -5.26
C PRO A 48 7.31 -19.89 -5.81
N LEU A 49 6.02 -19.60 -5.90
CA LEU A 49 5.47 -18.31 -6.36
C LEU A 49 4.77 -17.62 -5.20
N ALA A 50 5.00 -16.33 -5.05
CA ALA A 50 4.25 -15.48 -4.15
C ALA A 50 3.22 -14.66 -4.94
N GLN A 51 1.94 -14.88 -4.67
CA GLN A 51 0.84 -14.07 -5.18
C GLN A 51 0.48 -13.00 -4.14
N VAL A 52 0.75 -11.74 -4.46
CA VAL A 52 0.56 -10.58 -3.57
C VAL A 52 -0.66 -9.80 -4.01
N LYS A 53 -1.63 -9.61 -3.13
CA LYS A 53 -2.86 -8.85 -3.35
C LYS A 53 -2.78 -7.55 -2.57
N VAL A 54 -3.03 -6.40 -3.21
CA VAL A 54 -3.05 -5.08 -2.57
C VAL A 54 -4.37 -4.39 -2.87
N ASP A 55 -5.04 -3.95 -1.80
CA ASP A 55 -6.34 -3.29 -1.87
C ASP A 55 -6.25 -1.89 -1.28
N ILE A 56 -6.46 -0.89 -2.12
CA ILE A 56 -6.33 0.51 -1.75
C ILE A 56 -7.72 1.16 -1.72
N PRO A 57 -8.30 1.47 -0.54
CA PRO A 57 -9.64 2.07 -0.48
C PRO A 57 -9.68 3.47 -1.09
N PHE A 58 -10.70 3.76 -1.90
CA PHE A 58 -10.89 5.11 -2.48
C PHE A 58 -10.98 6.18 -1.38
N ALA A 59 -11.57 5.85 -0.23
CA ALA A 59 -11.68 6.75 0.92
C ALA A 59 -10.32 7.17 1.54
N ARG A 60 -9.22 6.49 1.19
CA ARG A 60 -7.88 6.72 1.76
C ARG A 60 -6.94 7.44 0.80
N LEU A 61 -7.37 7.70 -0.43
CA LEU A 61 -6.57 8.37 -1.46
C LEU A 61 -6.68 9.88 -1.37
N ASP A 62 -5.63 10.57 -1.78
CA ASP A 62 -5.70 11.99 -2.12
C ASP A 62 -6.07 12.16 -3.60
N TYR A 63 -6.80 13.24 -3.89
CA TYR A 63 -7.26 13.55 -5.23
C TYR A 63 -6.89 14.98 -5.62
N LYS A 64 -6.41 15.16 -6.85
CA LYS A 64 -6.24 16.47 -7.48
C LYS A 64 -7.50 16.80 -8.27
N LYS A 65 -8.12 17.95 -8.00
CA LYS A 65 -9.24 18.43 -8.80
C LYS A 65 -8.73 19.11 -10.07
N GLU A 66 -9.21 18.66 -11.23
CA GLU A 66 -8.95 19.27 -12.53
C GLU A 66 -10.29 19.46 -13.26
N GLY A 67 -10.76 20.70 -13.29
CA GLY A 67 -12.11 21.03 -13.78
C GLY A 67 -13.19 20.32 -12.96
N GLU A 68 -14.03 19.53 -13.63
CA GLU A 68 -15.11 18.74 -13.02
C GLU A 68 -14.68 17.34 -12.57
N LYS A 69 -13.40 16.99 -12.75
CA LYS A 69 -12.87 15.66 -12.43
C LYS A 69 -11.91 15.67 -11.26
N TYR A 70 -11.79 14.52 -10.63
CA TYR A 70 -10.89 14.22 -9.52
C TYR A 70 -9.94 13.12 -9.95
N ILE A 71 -8.64 13.42 -9.91
CA ILE A 71 -7.58 12.53 -10.39
C ILE A 71 -6.83 11.98 -9.19
N TYR A 72 -6.60 10.67 -9.18
CA TYR A 72 -5.64 10.03 -8.29
C TYR A 72 -4.48 9.47 -9.11
N ASP A 73 -3.30 9.41 -8.52
CA ASP A 73 -2.08 8.90 -9.14
C ASP A 73 -1.26 8.16 -8.08
N LEU A 74 -1.06 6.86 -8.31
CA LEU A 74 -0.42 5.94 -7.38
C LEU A 74 0.74 5.23 -8.07
N SER A 75 1.82 5.00 -7.34
CA SER A 75 2.84 4.00 -7.69
C SER A 75 2.83 2.90 -6.64
N VAL A 76 2.66 1.65 -7.08
CA VAL A 76 2.73 0.47 -6.24
C VAL A 76 3.95 -0.33 -6.62
N ALA A 77 4.85 -0.56 -5.67
CA ALA A 77 6.01 -1.42 -5.84
C ALA A 77 5.91 -2.62 -4.90
N VAL A 78 6.14 -3.82 -5.44
CA VAL A 78 6.26 -5.08 -4.70
C VAL A 78 7.66 -5.61 -4.91
N GLU A 79 8.40 -5.77 -3.81
CA GLU A 79 9.80 -6.17 -3.79
C GLU A 79 9.98 -7.41 -2.93
N ILE A 80 10.67 -8.41 -3.45
CA ILE A 80 11.17 -9.53 -2.65
C ILE A 80 12.61 -9.20 -2.25
N ARG A 81 12.91 -9.32 -0.96
CA ARG A 81 14.25 -9.07 -0.43
C ARG A 81 14.80 -10.27 0.31
N ASP A 82 16.12 -10.45 0.27
CA ASP A 82 16.79 -11.44 1.11
C ASP A 82 16.91 -10.96 2.58
N LYS A 83 17.52 -11.80 3.42
CA LYS A 83 17.81 -11.48 4.83
C LYS A 83 18.76 -10.30 5.00
N GLU A 84 19.58 -10.00 3.98
CA GLU A 84 20.53 -8.89 3.95
C GLU A 84 19.90 -7.61 3.37
N LYS A 85 18.59 -7.64 3.06
CA LYS A 85 17.80 -6.55 2.47
C LYS A 85 18.15 -6.22 1.01
N ASN A 86 18.89 -7.08 0.32
CA ASN A 86 19.11 -6.95 -1.11
C ASN A 86 17.81 -7.25 -1.85
N ILE A 87 17.49 -6.45 -2.87
CA ILE A 87 16.33 -6.67 -3.72
C ILE A 87 16.65 -7.83 -4.68
N ILE A 88 15.85 -8.88 -4.62
CA ILE A 88 15.97 -10.03 -5.51
C ILE A 88 15.09 -9.83 -6.74
N THR A 89 13.84 -9.44 -6.49
CA THR A 89 12.85 -9.17 -7.54
C THR A 89 12.07 -7.93 -7.16
N ARG A 90 11.73 -7.11 -8.15
CA ARG A 90 10.88 -5.93 -7.99
C ARG A 90 9.93 -5.84 -9.16
N GLN A 91 8.67 -5.61 -8.86
CA GLN A 91 7.65 -5.20 -9.82
C GLN A 91 7.07 -3.86 -9.36
N GLU A 92 6.81 -2.97 -10.31
CA GLU A 92 6.22 -1.66 -10.05
C GLU A 92 5.14 -1.38 -11.09
N GLU A 93 4.02 -0.82 -10.63
CA GLU A 93 2.89 -0.42 -11.46
C GLU A 93 2.47 1.00 -11.10
N GLU A 94 2.18 1.80 -12.13
CA GLU A 94 1.52 3.09 -11.96
C GLU A 94 0.02 2.95 -12.17
N ILE A 95 -0.78 3.45 -11.23
CA ILE A 95 -2.23 3.40 -11.26
C ILE A 95 -2.75 4.83 -11.21
N ARG A 96 -3.31 5.28 -12.34
CA ARG A 96 -3.85 6.63 -12.49
C ARG A 96 -5.20 6.57 -13.17
N ASP A 97 -6.16 7.32 -12.63
CA ASP A 97 -7.47 7.50 -13.26
C ASP A 97 -8.08 8.86 -12.90
N SER A 98 -9.13 9.25 -13.62
CA SER A 98 -9.86 10.49 -13.48
C SER A 98 -11.36 10.21 -13.36
N LEU A 99 -11.95 10.61 -12.24
CA LEU A 99 -13.35 10.32 -11.91
C LEU A 99 -14.17 11.61 -11.81
N PRO A 100 -15.41 11.64 -12.35
CA PRO A 100 -16.36 12.70 -12.01
C PRO A 100 -16.76 12.60 -10.54
N TRP A 101 -17.25 13.70 -9.98
CA TRP A 101 -17.62 13.81 -8.56
C TRP A 101 -18.60 12.72 -8.11
N GLU A 102 -19.64 12.46 -8.89
CA GLU A 102 -20.69 11.50 -8.57
C GLU A 102 -20.13 10.09 -8.43
N ARG A 103 -19.20 9.72 -9.33
CA ARG A 103 -18.54 8.41 -9.30
C ARG A 103 -17.57 8.30 -8.14
N LEU A 104 -16.77 9.34 -7.87
CA LEU A 104 -15.89 9.35 -6.70
C LEU A 104 -16.69 9.20 -5.40
N LYS A 105 -17.76 9.97 -5.24
CA LYS A 105 -18.66 9.92 -4.08
C LYS A 105 -19.25 8.52 -3.92
N SER A 106 -19.72 7.92 -5.02
CA SER A 106 -20.24 6.55 -5.02
C SER A 106 -19.18 5.53 -4.59
N ASN A 107 -17.96 5.61 -5.14
CA ASN A 107 -16.88 4.70 -4.78
C ASN A 107 -16.53 4.77 -3.29
N ILE A 108 -16.46 5.98 -2.72
CA ILE A 108 -16.19 6.19 -1.30
C ILE A 108 -17.34 5.66 -0.44
N THR A 109 -18.59 6.00 -0.80
CA THR A 109 -19.78 5.60 -0.02
C THR A 109 -19.94 4.08 0.02
N ASN A 110 -19.70 3.42 -1.12
CA ASN A 110 -19.77 1.96 -1.25
C ASN A 110 -18.49 1.25 -0.80
N GLN A 111 -17.54 1.96 -0.18
CA GLN A 111 -16.28 1.42 0.35
C GLN A 111 -15.48 0.61 -0.68
N LEU A 112 -15.51 1.06 -1.95
CA LEU A 112 -14.78 0.40 -3.01
C LEU A 112 -13.27 0.56 -2.81
N THR A 113 -12.52 -0.39 -3.37
CA THR A 113 -11.07 -0.43 -3.31
C THR A 113 -10.50 -0.65 -4.72
N ILE A 114 -9.30 -0.13 -4.96
CA ILE A 114 -8.49 -0.50 -6.10
C ILE A 114 -7.80 -1.81 -5.74
N HIS A 115 -8.21 -2.90 -6.40
CA HIS A 115 -7.58 -4.21 -6.26
C HIS A 115 -6.46 -4.39 -7.30
N ARG A 116 -5.31 -4.87 -6.86
CA ARG A 116 -4.21 -5.30 -7.72
C ARG A 116 -3.57 -6.58 -7.22
N THR A 117 -3.02 -7.35 -8.15
CA THR A 117 -2.37 -8.62 -7.85
C THR A 117 -1.08 -8.75 -8.64
N TRP A 118 -0.02 -9.15 -7.96
CA TRP A 118 1.28 -9.46 -8.56
C TRP A 118 1.64 -10.90 -8.28
N SER A 119 2.35 -11.50 -9.22
CA SER A 119 2.96 -12.83 -9.06
C SER A 119 4.47 -12.65 -9.18
N LEU A 120 5.20 -13.03 -8.14
CA LEU A 120 6.66 -12.94 -8.09
C LEU A 120 7.26 -14.29 -7.74
N ASP A 121 8.37 -14.64 -8.40
CA ASP A 121 9.16 -15.80 -8.03
C ASP A 121 9.73 -15.61 -6.63
N LEU A 122 9.47 -16.56 -5.74
CA LEU A 122 9.94 -16.52 -4.36
C LEU A 122 11.18 -17.41 -4.21
N PRO A 123 12.38 -16.83 -4.02
CA PRO A 123 13.59 -17.61 -3.83
C PRO A 123 13.53 -18.45 -2.56
N PRO A 124 14.14 -19.65 -2.53
CA PRO A 124 14.04 -20.59 -1.39
C PRO A 124 14.45 -20.04 -0.02
N LYS A 125 15.25 -18.97 0.01
CA LYS A 125 15.79 -18.34 1.23
C LYS A 125 15.17 -16.97 1.54
N SER A 126 14.28 -16.48 0.70
CA SER A 126 13.61 -15.20 0.90
C SER A 126 12.20 -15.42 1.42
N HIS A 127 11.88 -14.69 2.48
CA HIS A 127 10.58 -14.72 3.13
C HIS A 127 9.98 -13.32 3.24
N PHE A 128 10.65 -12.29 2.70
CA PHE A 128 10.30 -10.89 2.94
C PHE A 128 9.79 -10.24 1.67
N ILE A 129 8.50 -9.93 1.69
CA ILE A 129 7.83 -9.18 0.63
C ILE A 129 7.58 -7.77 1.15
N TYR A 130 8.22 -6.79 0.53
CA TYR A 130 8.02 -5.37 0.79
C TYR A 130 7.05 -4.81 -0.22
N ILE A 131 5.96 -4.22 0.26
CA ILE A 131 4.97 -3.52 -0.54
C ILE A 131 5.10 -2.05 -0.22
N SER A 132 5.06 -1.23 -1.26
CA SER A 132 5.16 0.21 -1.14
C SER A 132 4.11 0.85 -2.02
N VAL A 133 3.17 1.56 -1.42
CA VAL A 133 2.21 2.39 -2.16
C VAL A 133 2.57 3.85 -1.94
N THR A 134 2.73 4.57 -3.04
CA THR A 134 3.00 6.01 -3.05
C THR A 134 1.83 6.72 -3.71
N ASP A 135 1.16 7.59 -2.97
CA ASP A 135 0.23 8.57 -3.49
C ASP A 135 1.04 9.77 -4.00
N LYS A 136 1.03 9.96 -5.33
CA LYS A 136 1.80 11.03 -5.99
C LYS A 136 1.10 12.39 -5.93
N VAL A 137 -0.19 12.46 -5.56
CA VAL A 137 -0.92 13.73 -5.44
C VAL A 137 -0.38 14.53 -4.25
N ARG A 138 -0.17 13.88 -3.11
CA ARG A 138 0.43 14.52 -1.91
C ARG A 138 1.84 14.05 -1.58
N GLY A 139 2.39 13.11 -2.34
CA GLY A 139 3.72 12.53 -2.08
C GLY A 139 3.76 11.63 -0.84
N LYS A 140 2.60 11.11 -0.39
CA LYS A 140 2.54 10.21 0.76
C LYS A 140 3.00 8.82 0.34
N ARG A 141 3.83 8.17 1.16
CA ARG A 141 4.28 6.81 0.92
C ARG A 141 4.12 5.96 2.15
N LEU A 142 3.47 4.80 2.00
CA LEU A 142 3.37 3.79 3.06
C LEU A 142 3.98 2.48 2.57
N ARG A 143 4.83 1.90 3.43
CA ARG A 143 5.46 0.61 3.18
C ARG A 143 4.95 -0.41 4.18
N LYS A 144 4.63 -1.61 3.71
CA LYS A 144 4.28 -2.77 4.52
C LYS A 144 5.24 -3.91 4.21
N LEU A 145 5.60 -4.66 5.24
CA LEU A 145 6.42 -5.86 5.14
C LEU A 145 5.54 -7.06 5.46
N LEU A 146 5.52 -8.04 4.57
CA LEU A 146 4.95 -9.34 4.80
C LEU A 146 6.07 -10.37 4.94
N THR A 147 5.96 -11.20 5.98
CA THR A 147 6.80 -12.38 6.13
C THR A 147 6.00 -13.61 5.68
N VAL A 148 6.48 -14.31 4.66
CA VAL A 148 5.83 -15.49 4.09
C VAL A 148 6.67 -16.73 4.33
N SER A 149 6.03 -17.82 4.72
CA SER A 149 6.69 -19.12 4.91
C SER A 149 6.18 -20.09 3.87
N LEU A 150 7.09 -20.90 3.32
CA LEU A 150 6.72 -22.08 2.55
C LEU A 150 6.05 -23.06 3.53
N LYS A 151 4.81 -23.45 3.24
CA LYS A 151 4.12 -24.51 3.96
C LYS A 151 4.59 -25.87 3.47
#